data_AF-A0A845XAL7-F1
#
_entry.id   AF-A0A845XAL7-F1
#
_cell.length_a   1.000
_cell.length_b   1.000
_cell.length_c   1.000
_cell.angle_alpha   90.00
_cell.angle_beta   90.00
_cell.angle_gamma   90.00
#
_symmetry.space_group_name_H-M   'P 1'
#
loop_
_entity.id
_entity.type
_entity.pdbx_description
1 polymer ?
#
loop_
_entity_poly.entity_id
_entity_poly.type
_entity_poly.pdbx_seq_one_letter_code
_entity_poly.pdbx_strand_id
1 'polypeptide(L)'
;MVKKREEKSRVNKLLDELIAEERTSKGKLGELELLKQWNQRSSAGSTVSISELINLEQLARVMQQTDGISVQDRQFLFKQYPQCFVGRDAVDWLSSYLNISRKDSVEIGRCLVDKKWICHVLNEHTFKDKYLFYRFCNNQAKSDK
;
A
#
# COMPACT_ATOMS: atom_id res chain seq x y z
N MET A 1 8.31 3.06 24.24
CA MET A 1 7.39 3.86 23.39
C MET A 1 7.40 5.35 23.77
N VAL A 2 8.58 5.97 24.02
CA VAL A 2 8.68 7.38 24.48
C VAL A 2 9.26 8.32 23.41
N LYS A 3 10.06 7.80 22.47
CA LYS A 3 10.81 8.62 21.50
C LYS A 3 9.94 9.34 20.44
N LYS A 4 8.78 8.81 20.04
CA LYS A 4 7.89 9.45 19.04
C LYS A 4 7.09 10.65 19.57
N ARG A 5 6.96 10.80 20.89
CA ARG A 5 6.16 11.87 21.50
C ARG A 5 6.97 13.16 21.69
N GLU A 6 8.27 13.03 21.92
CA GLU A 6 9.20 14.15 22.08
C GLU A 6 9.50 14.84 20.74
N GLU A 7 9.61 14.07 19.66
CA GLU A 7 9.88 14.60 18.32
C GLU A 7 8.69 15.42 17.77
N LYS A 8 7.46 14.98 18.05
CA LYS A 8 6.24 15.72 17.71
C LYS A 8 6.11 17.04 18.47
N SER A 9 6.64 17.10 19.69
CA SER A 9 6.70 18.32 20.52
C SER A 9 7.71 19.33 19.96
N ARG A 10 8.86 18.85 19.45
CA ARG A 10 9.88 19.69 18.82
C ARG A 10 9.38 20.32 17.51
N VAL A 11 8.68 19.56 16.68
CA VAL A 11 8.13 20.06 15.41
C VAL A 11 7.04 21.12 15.66
N ASN A 12 6.16 20.90 16.63
CA ASN A 12 5.14 21.89 16.97
C ASN A 12 5.75 23.19 17.52
N LYS A 13 6.82 23.08 18.31
CA LYS A 13 7.54 24.26 18.82
C LYS A 13 8.24 25.05 17.71
N LEU A 14 8.85 24.37 16.74
CA LEU A 14 9.49 25.02 15.58
C LEU A 14 8.46 25.69 14.65
N LEU A 15 7.28 25.10 14.49
CA LEU A 15 6.17 25.71 13.76
C LEU A 15 5.68 26.99 14.45
N ASP A 16 5.54 26.98 15.78
CA ASP A 16 5.12 28.16 16.54
C ASP A 16 6.17 29.29 16.50
N GLU A 17 7.47 28.96 16.50
CA GLU A 17 8.57 29.92 16.32
C GLU A 17 8.59 30.52 14.90
N LEU A 18 8.37 29.72 13.85
CA LEU A 18 8.27 30.21 12.47
C LEU A 18 7.06 31.15 12.28
N ILE A 19 5.93 30.80 12.90
CA ILE A 19 4.70 31.61 12.88
C ILE A 19 4.90 32.93 13.64
N ALA A 20 5.76 32.97 14.66
CA ALA A 20 6.08 34.19 15.40
C ALA A 20 7.01 35.12 14.63
N GLU A 21 7.99 34.59 13.88
CA GLU A 21 8.91 35.36 13.03
C GLU A 21 8.24 35.96 11.80
N GLU A 22 7.18 35.33 11.27
CA GLU A 22 6.44 35.84 10.11
C GLU A 22 5.50 37.03 10.40
N ARG A 23 5.29 37.41 11.67
CA ARG A 23 4.34 38.47 12.05
C ARG A 23 4.78 39.90 11.72
N THR A 24 6.03 40.12 11.31
CA THR A 24 6.59 41.47 11.09
C THR A 24 6.54 41.98 9.65
N SER A 25 6.13 41.18 8.66
CA SER A 25 6.09 41.64 7.26
C SER A 25 4.68 41.62 6.66
N LYS A 26 4.21 42.84 6.41
CA LYS A 26 2.96 43.25 5.76
C LYS A 26 2.56 42.37 4.57
N GLY A 27 1.29 41.97 4.51
CA GLY A 27 0.61 41.58 3.27
C GLY A 27 -0.01 40.19 3.18
N LYS A 28 -0.71 39.68 4.21
CA LYS A 28 -1.32 38.32 4.19
C LYS A 28 -2.86 38.29 4.22
N LEU A 29 -3.56 39.31 3.70
CA LEU A 29 -5.03 39.24 3.59
C LEU A 29 -5.52 38.50 2.33
N GLY A 30 -4.68 38.33 1.31
CA GLY A 30 -5.01 37.52 0.13
C GLY A 30 -4.61 36.04 0.26
N GLU A 31 -3.44 35.76 0.84
CA GLU A 31 -2.88 34.41 0.88
C GLU A 31 -3.64 33.46 1.82
N LEU A 32 -4.17 33.96 2.94
CA LEU A 32 -5.01 33.18 3.85
C LEU A 32 -6.39 32.88 3.27
N GLU A 33 -6.94 33.77 2.44
CA GLU A 33 -8.20 33.55 1.73
C GLU A 33 -8.00 32.56 0.57
N LEU A 34 -6.87 32.63 -0.13
CA LEU A 34 -6.46 31.66 -1.14
C LEU A 34 -6.18 30.28 -0.55
N LEU A 35 -5.58 30.19 0.64
CA LEU A 35 -5.38 28.92 1.37
C LEU A 35 -6.69 28.31 1.87
N LYS A 36 -7.64 29.14 2.34
CA LYS A 36 -8.99 28.69 2.70
C LYS A 36 -9.75 28.20 1.48
N GLN A 37 -9.66 28.90 0.34
CA GLN A 37 -10.26 28.47 -0.92
C GLN A 37 -9.62 27.19 -1.47
N TRP A 38 -8.30 27.02 -1.37
CA TRP A 38 -7.61 25.78 -1.76
C TRP A 38 -8.08 24.58 -0.94
N ASN A 39 -8.26 24.76 0.37
CA ASN A 39 -8.76 23.71 1.26
C ASN A 39 -10.26 23.41 1.05
N GLN A 40 -11.09 24.42 0.74
CA GLN A 40 -12.52 24.23 0.45
C GLN A 40 -12.80 23.70 -0.97
N ARG A 41 -11.98 24.05 -1.97
CA ARG A 41 -12.05 23.50 -3.34
C ARG A 41 -11.50 22.06 -3.40
N SER A 42 -10.65 21.69 -2.44
CA SER A 42 -10.15 20.32 -2.27
C SER A 42 -11.09 19.44 -1.45
N SER A 43 -12.40 19.64 -1.58
CA SER A 43 -13.43 18.70 -1.09
C SER A 43 -13.44 17.37 -1.86
N ALA A 44 -12.54 17.17 -2.82
CA ALA A 44 -12.02 15.86 -3.17
C ALA A 44 -10.67 15.71 -2.47
N GLY A 45 -10.67 15.16 -1.27
CA GLY A 45 -9.46 14.86 -0.53
C GLY A 45 -8.62 13.84 -1.29
N SER A 46 -7.73 14.32 -2.15
CA SER A 46 -6.70 13.49 -2.78
C SER A 46 -5.61 13.21 -1.75
N THR A 47 -5.94 12.38 -0.75
CA THR A 47 -4.91 11.60 -0.08
C THR A 47 -4.29 10.72 -1.15
N VAL A 48 -3.04 10.99 -1.55
CA VAL A 48 -2.33 10.12 -2.50
C VAL A 48 -2.44 8.69 -1.98
N SER A 49 -3.05 7.80 -2.76
CA SER A 49 -3.21 6.41 -2.33
C SER A 49 -1.83 5.76 -2.23
N ILE A 50 -1.60 4.96 -1.19
CA ILE A 50 -0.33 4.25 -0.99
C ILE A 50 0.02 3.39 -2.22
N SER A 51 -0.99 2.90 -2.95
CA SER A 51 -0.78 2.14 -4.20
C SER A 51 -0.10 2.94 -5.31
N GLU A 52 -0.21 4.27 -5.31
CA GLU A 52 0.41 5.15 -6.32
C GLU A 52 1.89 5.43 -6.03
N LEU A 53 2.33 5.22 -4.79
CA LEU A 53 3.70 5.47 -4.34
C LEU A 53 4.60 4.22 -4.41
N ILE A 54 4.03 3.06 -4.74
CA ILE A 54 4.73 1.77 -4.72
C ILE A 54 5.03 1.30 -6.13
N ASN A 55 6.29 0.94 -6.39
CA ASN A 55 6.67 0.22 -7.59
C ASN A 55 6.23 -1.26 -7.47
N LEU A 56 5.10 -1.59 -8.11
CA LEU A 56 4.49 -2.92 -8.06
C LEU A 56 5.37 -4.02 -8.66
N GLU A 57 6.17 -3.72 -9.68
CA GLU A 57 7.12 -4.68 -10.25
C GLU A 57 8.18 -5.06 -9.23
N GLN A 58 8.82 -4.06 -8.61
CA GLN A 58 9.85 -4.30 -7.62
C GLN A 58 9.27 -5.04 -6.41
N LEU A 59 8.08 -4.65 -5.97
CA LEU A 59 7.39 -5.35 -4.88
C LEU A 59 7.13 -6.82 -5.24
N ALA A 60 6.64 -7.11 -6.44
CA ALA A 60 6.39 -8.48 -6.89
C ALA A 60 7.69 -9.32 -6.97
N ARG A 61 8.82 -8.71 -7.30
CA ARG A 61 10.14 -9.36 -7.27
C ARG A 61 10.57 -9.70 -5.85
N VAL A 62 10.42 -8.75 -4.91
CA VAL A 62 10.74 -8.98 -3.50
C VAL A 62 9.85 -10.07 -2.91
N MET A 63 8.55 -10.07 -3.24
CA MET A 63 7.64 -11.13 -2.79
C MET A 63 8.09 -12.55 -3.21
N GLN A 64 8.81 -12.69 -4.33
CA GLN A 64 9.31 -13.97 -4.83
C GLN A 64 10.66 -14.40 -4.24
N GLN A 65 11.30 -13.57 -3.41
CA GLN A 65 12.57 -13.91 -2.78
C GLN A 65 12.39 -14.96 -1.69
N THR A 66 13.51 -15.53 -1.22
CA THR A 66 13.54 -16.60 -0.21
C THR A 66 12.96 -16.17 1.14
N ASP A 67 13.08 -14.88 1.47
CA ASP A 67 12.53 -14.20 2.65
C ASP A 67 11.18 -13.51 2.35
N GLY A 68 10.65 -13.73 1.14
CA GLY A 68 9.37 -13.23 0.68
C GLY A 68 8.19 -14.05 1.20
N ILE A 69 7.16 -14.19 0.37
CA ILE A 69 5.97 -14.96 0.71
C ILE A 69 6.19 -16.47 0.53
N SER A 70 5.54 -17.28 1.36
CA SER A 70 5.65 -18.75 1.28
C SER A 70 4.93 -19.32 0.04
N VAL A 71 5.71 -19.57 -1.01
CA VAL A 71 5.28 -20.26 -2.23
C VAL A 71 5.52 -21.76 -2.08
N GLN A 72 4.47 -22.55 -2.18
CA GLN A 72 4.53 -24.01 -2.09
C GLN A 72 3.33 -24.65 -2.80
N ASP A 73 3.46 -25.94 -3.09
CA ASP A 73 2.37 -26.75 -3.63
C ASP A 73 1.35 -27.01 -2.52
N ARG A 74 0.06 -26.84 -2.82
CA ARG A 74 -1.04 -27.02 -1.85
C ARG A 74 -2.14 -27.87 -2.44
N GLN A 75 -2.79 -28.68 -1.60
CA GLN A 75 -3.94 -29.50 -1.99
C GLN A 75 -5.22 -28.99 -1.35
N PHE A 76 -6.29 -28.89 -2.13
CA PHE A 76 -7.63 -28.57 -1.62
C PHE A 76 -8.68 -29.36 -2.40
N LEU A 77 -9.58 -30.05 -1.69
CA LEU A 77 -10.63 -30.91 -2.26
C LEU A 77 -10.09 -31.87 -3.34
N PHE A 78 -9.05 -32.64 -3.01
CA PHE A 78 -8.38 -33.59 -3.93
C PHE A 78 -7.75 -32.98 -5.18
N LYS A 79 -7.70 -31.64 -5.30
CA LYS A 79 -7.04 -30.93 -6.38
C LYS A 79 -5.72 -30.33 -5.91
N GLN A 80 -4.68 -30.53 -6.71
CA GLN A 80 -3.35 -29.95 -6.48
C GLN A 80 -3.26 -28.55 -7.09
N TYR A 81 -2.63 -27.63 -6.37
CA TYR A 81 -2.36 -26.26 -6.77
C TYR A 81 -0.86 -26.00 -6.60
N PRO A 82 -0.04 -26.24 -7.65
CA PRO A 82 1.40 -26.07 -7.55
C PRO A 82 1.77 -24.59 -7.49
N GLN A 83 2.89 -24.29 -6.84
CA GLN A 83 3.54 -22.98 -6.80
C GLN A 83 2.56 -21.85 -6.49
N CYS A 84 1.81 -22.01 -5.40
CA CYS A 84 0.83 -21.02 -4.95
C CYS A 84 1.22 -20.44 -3.60
N PHE A 85 0.51 -19.39 -3.17
CA PHE A 85 0.59 -18.78 -1.85
C PHE A 85 -0.81 -18.41 -1.37
N VAL A 86 -0.96 -18.17 -0.06
CA VAL A 86 -2.25 -17.85 0.55
C VAL A 86 -2.44 -16.34 0.62
N GLY A 87 -3.62 -15.84 0.27
CA GLY A 87 -3.94 -14.41 0.30
C GLY A 87 -3.78 -13.77 1.67
N ARG A 88 -4.24 -14.44 2.74
CA ARG A 88 -4.04 -13.99 4.13
C ARG A 88 -2.55 -13.85 4.49
N ASP A 89 -1.75 -14.87 4.20
CA ASP A 89 -0.31 -14.86 4.49
C ASP A 89 0.41 -13.74 3.71
N ALA A 90 -0.02 -13.48 2.46
CA ALA A 90 0.48 -12.36 1.68
C ALA A 90 0.10 -10.99 2.28
N VAL A 91 -1.10 -10.85 2.87
CA VAL A 91 -1.49 -9.62 3.60
C VAL A 91 -0.62 -9.44 4.84
N ASP A 92 -0.36 -10.51 5.59
CA ASP A 92 0.51 -10.49 6.78
C ASP A 92 1.91 -10.01 6.39
N TRP A 93 2.47 -10.59 5.33
CA TRP A 93 3.77 -10.22 4.81
C TRP A 93 3.81 -8.76 4.32
N LEU A 94 2.84 -8.33 3.50
CA LEU A 94 2.77 -6.95 2.99
C LEU A 94 2.64 -5.92 4.11
N SER A 95 1.81 -6.22 5.12
CA SER A 95 1.62 -5.35 6.28
C SER A 95 2.91 -5.18 7.07
N SER A 96 3.67 -6.27 7.26
CA SER A 96 4.97 -6.24 7.95
C SER A 96 6.06 -5.57 7.11
N TYR A 97 6.16 -5.90 5.82
CA TYR A 97 7.22 -5.42 4.93
C TYR A 97 7.12 -3.91 4.66
N LEU A 98 5.90 -3.42 4.45
CA LEU A 98 5.66 -2.00 4.15
C LEU A 98 5.27 -1.18 5.40
N ASN A 99 5.08 -1.84 6.55
CA ASN A 99 4.61 -1.23 7.79
C ASN A 99 3.29 -0.44 7.60
N ILE A 100 2.31 -1.08 6.95
CA ILE A 100 0.99 -0.53 6.60
C ILE A 100 -0.14 -1.33 7.22
N SER A 101 -1.36 -0.79 7.20
CA SER A 101 -2.54 -1.50 7.69
C SER A 101 -2.91 -2.67 6.77
N ARG A 102 -3.60 -3.69 7.32
CA ARG A 102 -4.12 -4.80 6.50
C ARG A 102 -5.03 -4.32 5.37
N LYS A 103 -5.79 -3.24 5.60
CA LYS A 103 -6.69 -2.67 4.60
C LYS A 103 -5.89 -2.17 3.39
N ASP A 104 -4.79 -1.47 3.64
CA ASP A 104 -3.91 -0.95 2.59
C ASP A 104 -3.14 -2.08 1.90
N SER A 105 -2.72 -3.11 2.65
CA SER A 105 -2.13 -4.33 2.07
C SER A 105 -3.09 -5.03 1.10
N VAL A 106 -4.39 -5.08 1.41
CA VAL A 106 -5.40 -5.62 0.51
C VAL A 106 -5.56 -4.75 -0.73
N GLU A 107 -5.50 -3.42 -0.61
CA GLU A 107 -5.55 -2.50 -1.75
C GLU A 107 -4.36 -2.71 -2.68
N ILE A 108 -3.14 -2.77 -2.14
CA ILE A 108 -1.91 -3.07 -2.92
C ILE A 108 -2.01 -4.45 -3.58
N GLY A 109 -2.49 -5.46 -2.86
CA GLY A 109 -2.70 -6.78 -3.43
C GLY A 109 -3.72 -6.79 -4.57
N ARG A 110 -4.77 -5.95 -4.52
CA ARG A 110 -5.69 -5.76 -5.64
C ARG A 110 -4.98 -5.12 -6.83
N CYS A 111 -4.17 -4.08 -6.60
CA CYS A 111 -3.36 -3.49 -7.67
C CYS A 111 -2.40 -4.50 -8.31
N LEU A 112 -1.79 -5.40 -7.52
CA LEU A 112 -0.97 -6.50 -8.04
C LEU A 112 -1.78 -7.47 -8.91
N VAL A 113 -3.04 -7.76 -8.55
CA VAL A 113 -3.95 -8.57 -9.38
C VAL A 113 -4.35 -7.86 -10.66
N ASP A 114 -4.72 -6.59 -10.56
CA ASP A 114 -5.18 -5.78 -11.70
C ASP A 114 -4.06 -5.61 -12.74
N LYS A 115 -2.82 -5.44 -12.28
CA LYS A 115 -1.62 -5.36 -13.12
C LYS A 115 -1.03 -6.72 -13.50
N LYS A 116 -1.68 -7.83 -13.14
CA LYS A 116 -1.28 -9.20 -13.49
C LYS A 116 0.11 -9.60 -12.99
N TRP A 117 0.54 -9.04 -11.85
CA TRP A 117 1.70 -9.56 -11.13
C TRP A 117 1.36 -10.85 -10.37
N ILE A 118 0.15 -10.90 -9.80
CA ILE A 118 -0.40 -12.06 -9.11
C ILE A 118 -1.81 -12.39 -9.60
N CYS A 119 -2.20 -13.65 -9.57
CA CYS A 119 -3.47 -14.14 -10.10
C CYS A 119 -4.07 -15.14 -9.12
N HIS A 120 -5.39 -15.09 -8.90
CA HIS A 120 -6.08 -16.16 -8.18
C HIS A 120 -5.93 -17.45 -8.99
N VAL A 121 -5.68 -18.59 -8.35
CA VAL A 121 -5.40 -19.85 -9.08
C VAL A 121 -6.54 -20.33 -9.99
N LEU A 122 -7.78 -19.86 -9.76
CA LEU A 122 -8.95 -20.10 -10.62
C LEU A 122 -9.39 -18.86 -11.42
N ASN A 123 -8.71 -17.71 -11.29
CA ASN A 123 -9.11 -16.44 -11.92
C ASN A 123 -10.52 -15.90 -11.55
N GLU A 124 -11.17 -16.46 -10.53
CA GLU A 124 -12.53 -16.09 -10.09
C GLU A 124 -12.61 -14.95 -9.08
N HIS A 125 -11.48 -14.52 -8.50
CA HIS A 125 -11.47 -13.61 -7.35
C HIS A 125 -10.45 -12.50 -7.50
N THR A 126 -10.84 -11.31 -7.05
CA THR A 126 -9.91 -10.23 -6.69
C THR A 126 -9.07 -10.62 -5.47
N PHE A 127 -8.04 -9.84 -5.17
CA PHE A 127 -7.25 -10.07 -3.96
C PHE A 127 -8.06 -9.84 -2.69
N LYS A 128 -7.98 -10.81 -1.76
CA LYS A 128 -8.71 -10.82 -0.49
C LYS A 128 -7.84 -11.36 0.63
N ASP A 129 -8.00 -10.77 1.83
CA ASP A 129 -7.45 -11.27 3.08
C ASP A 129 -8.19 -12.53 3.58
N LYS A 130 -8.03 -13.62 2.83
CA LYS A 130 -8.70 -14.90 3.08
C LYS A 130 -7.76 -16.06 2.75
N TYR A 131 -8.16 -17.25 3.17
CA TYR A 131 -7.53 -18.50 2.76
C TYR A 131 -7.90 -18.85 1.31
N LEU A 132 -7.40 -18.05 0.37
CA LEU A 132 -7.53 -18.25 -1.07
C LEU A 132 -6.14 -18.38 -1.67
N PHE A 133 -6.03 -19.17 -2.74
CA PHE A 133 -4.74 -19.43 -3.37
C PHE A 133 -4.50 -18.47 -4.52
N TYR A 134 -3.29 -17.92 -4.56
CA TYR A 134 -2.79 -17.05 -5.61
C TYR A 134 -1.46 -17.58 -6.13
N ARG A 135 -1.05 -17.14 -7.32
CA ARG A 135 0.23 -17.45 -7.96
C ARG A 135 0.78 -16.20 -8.65
N PHE A 136 2.10 -16.14 -8.86
CA PHE A 136 2.70 -15.10 -9.69
C PHE A 136 2.41 -15.35 -11.17
N CYS A 137 1.87 -14.36 -11.89
CA CYS A 137 1.44 -14.57 -13.28
C CYS A 137 2.61 -14.56 -14.28
N ASN A 138 3.80 -14.06 -13.90
CA ASN A 138 5.01 -14.17 -14.73
C ASN A 138 5.44 -15.62 -15.01
N ASN A 139 4.91 -16.60 -14.27
CA ASN A 139 5.16 -18.02 -14.52
C ASN A 139 4.11 -18.68 -15.43
N GLN A 140 3.22 -17.91 -16.05
CA GLN A 140 2.33 -18.39 -17.10
C GLN A 140 2.84 -17.90 -18.45
N ALA A 141 3.83 -18.64 -18.98
CA ALA A 141 3.91 -18.77 -20.43
C ALA A 141 2.52 -19.20 -20.94
N LYS A 142 2.05 -18.47 -21.94
CA LYS A 142 0.85 -18.72 -22.75
C LYS A 142 0.45 -20.21 -22.72
N SER A 143 -0.68 -20.53 -22.09
CA SER A 143 -1.40 -21.76 -22.40
C SER A 143 -2.72 -21.36 -23.02
N ASP A 144 -2.66 -21.33 -24.34
CA ASP A 144 -3.71 -21.49 -25.34
C ASP A 144 -5.15 -21.61 -24.82
N LYS A 145 -6.00 -20.72 -25.33
CA LYS A 145 -7.35 -21.04 -25.81
C LYS A 145 -7.67 -20.19 -27.02
#